data_AF-A0A2P7B945-F1
#
_entry.id   AF-A0A2P7B945-F1
#
_cell.length_a   1.000
_cell.length_b   1.000
_cell.length_c   1.000
_cell.angle_alpha   90.00
_cell.angle_beta   90.00
_cell.angle_gamma   90.00
#
_symmetry.space_group_name_H-M   'P 1'
#
loop_
_entity.id
_entity.type
_entity.pdbx_description
1 polymer ?
#
loop_
_entity_poly.entity_id
_entity_poly.type
_entity_poly.pdbx_seq_one_letter_code
_entity_poly.pdbx_strand_id
1 'polypeptide(L)' 'KYSPDLNPIEQVFAKIKHWMRQAQKRTVDDTWRHLGYLANTIKPDECANYFTNAGYASVKT' A
#
# COMPACT_ATOMS: atom_id res chain seq x y z
N LYS A 1 16.97 16.06 1.09
CA LYS A 1 15.50 16.31 1.04
C LYS A 1 14.83 14.95 1.01
N TYR A 2 14.02 14.60 2.01
CA TYR A 2 13.19 13.41 2.00
C TYR A 2 11.86 13.80 1.36
N SER A 3 11.50 13.18 0.24
CA SER A 3 10.22 13.38 -0.43
C SER A 3 9.40 12.09 -0.28
N PRO A 4 8.63 11.95 0.82
CA PRO A 4 7.84 10.75 1.08
C PRO A 4 6.81 10.48 -0.03
N ASP A 5 6.32 11.52 -0.71
CA ASP A 5 5.38 11.41 -1.83
C ASP A 5 5.95 10.65 -3.05
N LEU A 6 7.28 10.55 -3.13
CA LEU A 6 8.00 9.79 -4.15
C LEU A 6 8.37 8.39 -3.66
N ASN A 7 7.83 7.88 -2.56
CA ASN A 7 8.07 6.50 -2.14
C ASN A 7 6.84 5.63 -2.48
N PRO A 8 6.94 4.64 -3.40
CA PRO A 8 5.81 3.83 -3.83
C PRO A 8 5.13 3.07 -2.67
N ILE A 9 5.86 2.82 -1.57
CA ILE A 9 5.32 2.16 -0.39
C ILE A 9 4.24 2.99 0.31
N GLU A 10 4.28 4.31 0.22
CA GLU A 10 3.32 5.19 0.88
C GLU A 10 1.91 5.04 0.30
N GLN A 11 1.80 4.79 -1.01
CA GLN A 11 0.51 4.55 -1.69
C GLN A 11 -0.12 3.23 -1.22
N VAL A 12 0.67 2.16 -1.13
CA VAL A 12 0.25 0.87 -0.53
C VAL A 12 -0.23 1.08 0.91
N PHE A 13 0.56 1.75 1.74
CA PHE A 13 0.21 1.96 3.14
C PHE A 13 -1.02 2.85 3.30
N ALA A 14 -1.23 3.84 2.44
CA ALA A 14 -2.44 4.66 2.46
C ALA A 14 -3.69 3.80 2.23
N LYS A 15 -3.67 2.90 1.23
CA LYS A 15 -4.76 1.97 0.95
C LYS A 15 -5.00 1.00 2.12
N ILE A 16 -3.95 0.37 2.64
CA ILE A 16 -4.06 -0.54 3.79
C ILE A 16 -4.67 0.19 5.00
N LYS A 17 -4.15 1.38 5.35
CA LYS A 17 -4.68 2.20 6.47
C LYS A 17 -6.16 2.54 6.27
N HIS A 18 -6.58 2.85 5.05
CA HIS A 18 -7.98 3.15 4.73
C HIS A 18 -8.89 1.96 5.07
N TRP A 19 -8.58 0.77 4.56
CA TRP A 19 -9.39 -0.42 4.79
C TRP A 19 -9.34 -0.90 6.24
N MET A 20 -8.19 -0.80 6.91
CA MET A 20 -8.07 -1.10 8.34
C MET A 20 -8.96 -0.19 9.20
N ARG A 21 -9.00 1.12 8.89
CA ARG A 21 -9.88 2.08 9.59
C ARG A 21 -11.36 1.77 9.35
N GLN A 22 -11.73 1.35 8.15
CA GLN A 22 -13.09 0.94 7.82
C GLN A 22 -13.49 -0.36 8.54
N ALA A 23 -12.58 -1.31 8.69
CA ALA A 23 -12.87 -2.60 9.33
C ALA A 23 -13.03 -2.52 10.85
N GLN A 24 -12.49 -1.48 11.50
CA GLN A 24 -12.63 -1.19 12.94
C GLN A 24 -12.38 -2.39 13.88
N LYS A 25 -11.46 -3.29 13.52
CA LYS A 25 -11.10 -4.44 14.37
C LYS A 25 -10.55 -3.95 15.71
N ARG A 26 -10.99 -4.58 16.80
CA ARG A 26 -10.68 -4.15 18.19
C ARG A 26 -9.69 -5.05 18.90
N THR A 27 -9.35 -6.20 18.31
CA THR A 27 -8.35 -7.13 18.84
C THR A 27 -7.12 -7.12 17.96
N VAL A 28 -5.96 -7.40 18.56
CA VAL A 28 -4.69 -7.50 17.82
C VAL A 28 -4.73 -8.66 16.83
N ASP A 29 -5.30 -9.80 17.24
CA ASP A 29 -5.40 -11.00 16.39
C ASP A 29 -6.28 -10.77 15.14
N ASP A 30 -7.45 -10.16 15.31
CA ASP A 30 -8.31 -9.80 14.18
C ASP A 30 -7.65 -8.77 13.26
N THR A 31 -6.93 -7.81 13.84
CA THR A 31 -6.21 -6.78 13.08
C THR A 31 -5.11 -7.41 12.24
N TRP A 32 -4.32 -8.33 12.82
CA TRP A 32 -3.25 -9.04 12.12
C TRP A 32 -3.80 -9.91 10.98
N ARG A 33 -4.83 -10.71 11.25
CA ARG A 33 -5.49 -11.54 10.22
C ARG A 33 -6.06 -10.69 9.09
N HIS A 34 -6.71 -9.58 9.44
CA HIS A 34 -7.28 -8.68 8.44
C HIS A 34 -6.20 -7.98 7.61
N LEU A 35 -5.09 -7.56 8.22
CA LEU A 35 -3.94 -7.02 7.50
C LEU A 35 -3.38 -8.04 6.50
N GLY A 36 -3.22 -9.31 6.91
CA GLY A 36 -2.77 -10.38 6.02
C GLY A 36 -3.71 -10.59 4.84
N TYR A 37 -5.03 -10.56 5.09
CA TYR A 37 -6.03 -10.58 4.02
C TYR A 37 -5.86 -9.39 3.06
N LEU A 38 -5.77 -8.16 3.59
CA LEU A 38 -5.62 -6.94 2.77
C LEU A 38 -4.35 -6.98 1.92
N ALA A 39 -3.22 -7.42 2.49
CA ALA A 39 -1.97 -7.56 1.76
C ALA A 39 -2.13 -8.51 0.55
N ASN A 40 -2.84 -9.62 0.70
CA ASN A 40 -3.13 -10.56 -0.38
C ASN A 40 -4.09 -10.00 -1.45
N THR A 41 -4.81 -8.91 -1.18
CA THR A 41 -5.69 -8.27 -2.18
C THR A 41 -4.93 -7.33 -3.12
N ILE A 42 -3.68 -6.96 -2.80
CA ILE A 42 -2.87 -6.07 -3.62
C ILE A 42 -2.30 -6.90 -4.78
N LYS A 43 -2.71 -6.56 -6.00
CA LYS A 43 -2.30 -7.31 -7.20
C LYS A 43 -0.98 -6.79 -7.79
N PRO A 44 -0.25 -7.61 -8.55
CA PRO A 44 0.99 -7.19 -9.21
C PRO A 44 0.84 -5.97 -10.13
N ASP A 45 -0.27 -5.86 -10.86
CA ASP A 45 -0.57 -4.71 -11.73
C ASP A 45 -0.76 -3.42 -10.91
N GLU A 46 -1.40 -3.51 -9.75
CA GLU A 46 -1.52 -2.40 -8.82
C GLU A 46 -0.16 -1.96 -8.26
N CYS A 47 0.71 -2.93 -7.93
CA CYS A 47 2.09 -2.65 -7.51
C CYS A 47 2.86 -1.89 -8.60
N ALA A 48 2.76 -2.31 -9.86
CA ALA A 48 3.41 -1.63 -10.99
C ALA A 48 2.94 -0.17 -11.13
N ASN A 49 1.65 0.09 -10.89
CA ASN A 49 1.11 1.44 -10.89
C ASN A 49 1.70 2.31 -9.77
N TYR A 50 1.93 1.75 -8.58
CA TYR A 50 2.58 2.49 -7.48
C TYR A 50 4.00 2.94 -7.82
N PHE A 51 4.80 2.06 -8.43
CA PHE A 51 6.13 2.41 -8.93
C PHE A 51 6.09 3.47 -10.03
N THR A 52 5.11 3.37 -10.95
CA THR A 52 4.92 4.35 -12.01
C THR A 52 4.57 5.73 -11.46
N ASN A 53 3.59 5.78 -10.55
CA ASN A 53 3.15 7.02 -9.90
C ASN A 53 4.26 7.68 -9.07
N ALA A 54 5.15 6.87 -8.47
CA ALA A 54 6.31 7.37 -7.73
C ALA A 54 7.50 7.76 -8.64
N GLY A 55 7.37 7.65 -9.96
CA GLY A 55 8.40 8.03 -10.93
C GLY A 55 9.50 6.99 -11.15
N TYR A 56 9.37 5.78 -10.59
CA TYR A 56 10.36 4.69 -10.74
C TYR A 56 10.24 3.94 -12.08
N ALA A 57 9.09 4.02 -12.76
CA ALA A 57 8.89 3.36 -14.05
C ALA A 57 9.37 4.19 -15.25
N SER A 58 9.87 5.41 -15.04
CA SER A 58 10.50 6.22 -16.08
C SER A 58 11.95 5.74 -16.28
N VAL A 59 12.13 4.62 -16.96
CA VAL A 59 13.44 4.30 -17.55
C VAL A 59 13.63 5.30 -18.69
N LYS A 60 14.43 6.35 -18.44
CA LYS A 60 14.99 7.17 -19.52
C LYS A 60 15.85 6.23 -20.36
N THR A 61 15.35 5.87 -21.54
CA THR A 61 16.14 5.26 -22.61
C THR A 61 16.53 6.38 -23.56
#